data_AF-A0A2E2BB96-F1
#
_entry.id   AF-A0A2E2BB96-F1
#
_cell.length_a   1.000
_cell.length_b   1.000
_cell.length_c   1.000
_cell.angle_alpha   90.00
_cell.angle_beta   90.00
_cell.angle_gamma   90.00
#
_symmetry.space_group_name_H-M   'P 1'
#
loop_
_entity.id
_entity.type
_entity.pdbx_description
1 polymer ?
#
loop_
_entity_poly.entity_id
_entity_poly.type
_entity_poly.pdbx_seq_one_letter_code
_entity_poly.pdbx_strand_id
1 'polypeptide(L)'
;MTEFESSNLFAYYLSINITFFMSFISATSALLVAAYFSGRVIPSRLAAVVIFVYVSTSIFLIGGFQRTSKVIEDVRAELPDWHTASSEPLWVLPTITGIGTVTMIFIAIAACWYFQYARKVQILKSVD
;
A
#
# COMPACT_ATOMS: atom_id res chain seq x y z
N MET A 1 6.58 -17.36 24.95
CA MET A 1 7.31 -16.16 24.55
C MET A 1 7.54 -15.32 25.79
N THR A 2 8.71 -14.75 26.01
CA THR A 2 8.91 -13.81 27.13
C THR A 2 8.21 -12.47 26.81
N GLU A 3 7.85 -11.69 27.84
CA GLU A 3 7.21 -10.38 27.65
C GLU A 3 8.06 -9.42 26.78
N PHE A 4 9.39 -9.53 26.90
CA PHE A 4 10.33 -8.73 26.11
C PHE A 4 10.40 -9.20 24.65
N GLU A 5 10.31 -10.51 24.42
CA GLU A 5 10.23 -11.07 23.08
C GLU A 5 8.94 -10.62 22.37
N SER A 6 7.78 -10.65 23.03
CA SER A 6 6.50 -10.28 22.41
C SER A 6 6.45 -8.79 22.03
N SER A 7 6.97 -7.92 22.89
CA SER A 7 7.10 -6.48 22.58
C SER A 7 8.05 -6.22 21.40
N ASN A 8 9.21 -6.90 21.35
CA ASN A 8 10.13 -6.77 20.22
C ASN A 8 9.53 -7.27 18.91
N LEU A 9 8.80 -8.39 18.95
CA LEU A 9 8.14 -8.95 17.77
C LEU A 9 7.03 -8.02 17.27
N PHE A 10 6.24 -7.44 18.18
CA PHE A 10 5.23 -6.44 17.85
C PHE A 10 5.85 -5.23 17.14
N ALA A 11 6.92 -4.66 17.71
CA ALA A 11 7.63 -3.52 17.12
C ALA A 11 8.23 -3.85 15.74
N TYR A 12 8.76 -5.07 15.58
CA TYR A 12 9.31 -5.54 14.31
C TYR A 12 8.24 -5.63 13.21
N TYR A 13 7.10 -6.27 13.48
CA TYR A 13 6.03 -6.36 12.50
C TYR A 13 5.37 -5.02 12.22
N LEU A 14 5.25 -4.14 13.23
CA LEU A 14 4.79 -2.77 13.02
C LEU A 14 5.72 -2.01 12.06
N SER A 15 7.04 -2.15 12.22
CA SER A 15 8.02 -1.56 11.30
C SER A 15 7.88 -2.09 9.86
N ILE A 16 7.67 -3.40 9.69
CA ILE A 16 7.42 -3.99 8.38
C ILE A 16 6.13 -3.44 7.76
N ASN A 17 5.07 -3.32 8.56
CA ASN A 17 3.77 -2.82 8.09
C ASN A 17 3.88 -1.38 7.59
N ILE A 18 4.58 -0.52 8.33
CA ILE A 18 4.93 0.85 7.92
C ILE A 18 5.75 0.82 6.62
N THR A 19 6.70 -0.11 6.50
CA THR A 19 7.54 -0.26 5.30
C THR A 19 6.70 -0.61 4.06
N PHE A 20 5.74 -1.53 4.19
CA PHE A 20 4.80 -1.85 3.10
C PHE A 20 3.98 -0.63 2.69
N PHE A 21 3.46 0.11 3.67
CA PHE A 21 2.66 1.31 3.42
C PHE A 21 3.47 2.41 2.71
N MET A 22 4.68 2.71 3.19
CA MET A 22 5.56 3.71 2.58
C MET A 22 6.02 3.28 1.17
N SER A 23 6.30 1.99 0.98
CA SER A 23 6.64 1.44 -0.34
C SER A 23 5.48 1.58 -1.33
N PHE A 24 4.24 1.40 -0.86
CA PHE A 24 3.04 1.57 -1.68
C PHE A 24 2.83 3.03 -2.11
N ILE A 25 3.03 3.97 -1.18
CA ILE A 25 3.00 5.40 -1.50
C ILE A 25 4.06 5.71 -2.55
N SER A 26 5.30 5.25 -2.35
CA SER A 26 6.41 5.46 -3.29
C SER A 26 6.10 4.92 -4.70
N ALA A 27 5.61 3.68 -4.80
CA ALA A 27 5.22 3.07 -6.08
C ALA A 27 4.08 3.86 -6.77
N THR A 28 3.11 4.34 -5.99
CA THR A 28 1.99 5.14 -6.49
C THR A 28 2.47 6.52 -6.97
N SER A 29 3.33 7.18 -6.21
CA SER A 29 3.94 8.45 -6.61
C SER A 29 4.74 8.29 -7.91
N ALA A 30 5.51 7.21 -8.07
CA ALA A 30 6.23 6.92 -9.30
C ALA A 30 5.28 6.74 -10.50
N LEU A 31 4.15 6.03 -10.32
CA LEU A 31 3.12 5.91 -11.36
C LEU A 31 2.51 7.27 -11.72
N LEU A 32 2.21 8.12 -10.75
CA LEU A 32 1.63 9.46 -10.99
C LEU A 32 2.62 10.37 -11.75
N VAL A 33 3.92 10.29 -11.42
CA VAL A 33 4.97 10.95 -12.19
C VAL A 33 5.02 10.41 -13.61
N ALA A 34 4.95 9.09 -13.79
CA ALA A 34 4.89 8.48 -15.12
C ALA A 34 3.62 8.90 -15.88
N ALA A 35 2.47 9.05 -15.21
CA ALA A 35 1.23 9.54 -15.79
C ALA A 35 1.39 10.99 -16.30
N TYR A 36 2.04 11.85 -15.53
CA TYR A 36 2.34 13.23 -15.91
C TYR A 36 3.19 13.30 -17.18
N PHE A 37 4.19 12.42 -17.32
CA PHE A 37 5.05 12.35 -18.52
C PHE A 37 4.50 11.46 -19.64
N SER A 38 3.44 10.68 -19.40
CA SER A 38 2.89 9.71 -20.36
C SER A 38 2.49 10.35 -21.68
N GLY A 39 1.74 11.44 -21.59
CA GLY A 39 2.27 12.76 -21.87
C GLY A 39 2.69 13.05 -23.30
N ARG A 40 4.00 12.93 -23.40
CA ARG A 40 4.82 13.46 -24.47
C ARG A 40 5.72 12.38 -25.07
N VAL A 41 5.84 11.20 -24.45
CA VAL A 41 7.00 10.31 -24.69
C VAL A 41 6.71 8.81 -24.58
N ILE A 42 5.67 8.34 -23.86
CA ILE A 42 5.57 6.90 -23.51
C ILE A 42 4.84 6.10 -24.61
N PRO A 43 5.50 5.14 -25.28
CA PRO A 43 4.85 4.26 -26.25
C PRO A 43 3.82 3.35 -25.59
N SER A 44 2.75 2.99 -26.32
CA SER A 44 1.65 2.15 -25.80
C SER A 44 2.09 0.82 -25.17
N ARG A 45 3.13 0.18 -25.72
CA ARG A 45 3.69 -1.07 -25.15
C ARG A 45 4.36 -0.83 -23.80
N LEU A 46 5.15 0.24 -23.68
CA LEU A 46 5.82 0.60 -22.42
C LEU A 46 4.79 1.00 -21.36
N ALA A 47 3.75 1.74 -21.74
CA ALA A 47 2.66 2.10 -20.85
C ALA A 47 1.93 0.86 -20.26
N ALA A 48 1.74 -0.20 -21.07
CA ALA A 48 1.16 -1.45 -20.60
C ALA A 48 2.06 -2.14 -19.57
N VAL A 49 3.38 -2.15 -19.80
CA VAL A 49 4.37 -2.69 -18.85
C VAL A 49 4.36 -1.90 -17.55
N VAL A 50 4.32 -0.57 -17.60
CA VAL A 50 4.28 0.30 -16.41
C VAL A 50 3.05 0.01 -15.55
N ILE A 51 1.86 -0.09 -16.17
CA ILE A 51 0.63 -0.44 -15.45
C ILE A 51 0.73 -1.85 -14.86
N PHE A 52 1.21 -2.82 -15.64
CA PHE A 52 1.33 -4.20 -15.17
C PHE A 52 2.24 -4.29 -13.94
N VAL A 53 3.42 -3.69 -14.00
CA VAL A 53 4.37 -3.62 -12.88
C VAL A 53 3.72 -2.95 -11.68
N TYR A 54 3.07 -1.80 -11.86
CA TYR A 54 2.39 -1.11 -10.76
C TYR A 54 1.30 -1.97 -10.11
N VAL A 55 0.46 -2.63 -10.91
CA VAL A 55 -0.63 -3.48 -10.41
C VAL A 55 -0.06 -4.68 -9.64
N SER A 56 0.95 -5.37 -10.20
CA SER A 56 1.62 -6.49 -9.52
C SER A 56 2.28 -6.05 -8.22
N THR A 57 2.99 -4.92 -8.23
CA THR A 57 3.59 -4.33 -7.02
C THR A 57 2.52 -3.94 -6.00
N SER A 58 1.42 -3.33 -6.42
CA SER A 58 0.33 -2.94 -5.54
C SER A 58 -0.33 -4.16 -4.87
N ILE A 59 -0.59 -5.23 -5.62
CA ILE A 59 -1.12 -6.48 -5.06
C ILE A 59 -0.16 -7.06 -4.02
N PHE A 60 1.13 -7.12 -4.33
CA PHE A 60 2.14 -7.63 -3.39
C PHE A 60 2.20 -6.79 -2.11
N LEU A 61 2.24 -5.47 -2.23
CA LEU A 61 2.35 -4.56 -1.09
C LEU A 61 1.08 -4.55 -0.22
N ILE A 62 -0.11 -4.54 -0.84
CA ILE A 62 -1.39 -4.60 -0.13
C ILE A 62 -1.53 -5.95 0.58
N GLY A 63 -1.21 -7.06 -0.10
CA GLY A 63 -1.24 -8.39 0.51
C GLY A 63 -0.23 -8.54 1.64
N GLY A 64 0.99 -7.98 1.48
CA GLY A 64 2.01 -7.93 2.52
C GLY A 64 1.57 -7.11 3.73
N PHE A 65 0.95 -5.95 3.50
CA PHE A 65 0.35 -5.11 4.54
C PHE A 65 -0.74 -5.88 5.30
N GLN A 66 -1.72 -6.48 4.62
CA GLN A 66 -2.78 -7.28 5.24
C GLN A 66 -2.21 -8.44 6.08
N ARG A 67 -1.24 -9.18 5.53
CA ARG A 67 -0.63 -10.31 6.22
C ARG A 67 0.10 -9.86 7.48
N THR A 68 0.88 -8.80 7.41
CA THR A 68 1.63 -8.30 8.56
C THR A 68 0.71 -7.68 9.61
N SER A 69 -0.33 -6.95 9.19
CA SER A 69 -1.38 -6.45 10.09
C SER A 69 -2.00 -7.56 10.93
N LYS A 70 -2.34 -8.70 10.29
CA LYS A 70 -2.88 -9.86 10.99
C LYS A 70 -1.91 -10.43 12.03
N VAL A 71 -0.62 -10.51 11.70
CA VAL A 71 0.39 -10.96 12.67
C VAL A 71 0.52 -9.98 13.84
N ILE A 72 0.46 -8.67 13.60
CA ILE A 72 0.46 -7.66 14.68
C ILE A 72 -0.75 -7.85 15.60
N GLU A 73 -1.93 -8.12 15.03
CA GLU A 73 -3.15 -8.40 15.79
C GLU A 73 -3.01 -9.65 16.67
N ASP A 74 -2.41 -10.72 16.14
CA ASP A 74 -2.15 -11.95 16.89
C ASP A 74 -1.14 -11.72 18.02
N VAL A 75 -0.01 -11.05 17.73
CA VAL A 75 1.05 -10.75 18.72
C VAL A 75 0.55 -9.80 19.81
N ARG A 76 -0.36 -8.89 19.46
CA ARG A 76 -0.97 -7.96 20.42
C ARG A 76 -1.67 -8.68 21.58
N ALA A 77 -2.29 -9.82 21.32
CA ALA A 77 -2.96 -10.62 22.36
C ALA A 77 -1.98 -11.22 23.38
N GLU A 78 -0.69 -11.29 23.04
CA GLU A 78 0.39 -11.81 23.89
C GLU A 78 1.23 -10.70 24.54
N LEU A 79 0.81 -9.43 24.39
CA LEU A 79 1.50 -8.30 24.99
C LEU A 79 1.20 -8.20 26.50
N PRO A 80 2.19 -7.78 27.30
CA PRO A 80 1.99 -7.57 28.73
C PRO A 80 1.10 -6.34 29.00
N ASP A 81 0.43 -6.32 30.16
CA ASP A 81 -0.55 -5.28 30.54
C ASP A 81 0.04 -3.87 30.63
N TRP A 82 1.36 -3.75 30.87
CA TRP A 82 2.04 -2.46 30.90
C TRP A 82 2.23 -1.84 29.51
N HIS A 83 2.11 -2.63 28.44
CA HIS A 83 2.32 -2.18 27.07
C HIS A 83 1.08 -1.45 26.54
N THR A 84 1.20 -0.22 26.06
CA THR A 84 0.04 0.61 25.66
C THR A 84 -0.92 -0.10 24.69
N ALA A 85 -0.40 -0.84 23.72
CA ALA A 85 -1.21 -1.59 22.75
C ALA A 85 -2.03 -2.75 23.35
N SER A 86 -1.69 -3.28 24.54
CA SER A 86 -2.51 -4.31 25.21
C SER A 86 -3.77 -3.72 25.84
N SER A 87 -3.70 -2.47 26.31
CA SER A 87 -4.82 -1.74 26.92
C SER A 87 -5.83 -1.18 25.91
N GLU A 88 -5.50 -1.17 24.62
CA GLU A 88 -6.40 -0.67 23.57
C GLU A 88 -7.62 -1.61 23.40
N PRO A 89 -8.78 -1.10 22.92
CA PRO A 89 -9.91 -1.98 22.57
C PRO A 89 -9.57 -2.93 21.41
N LEU A 90 -10.01 -4.19 21.50
CA LEU A 90 -9.67 -5.25 20.53
C LEU A 90 -10.03 -4.89 19.08
N TRP A 91 -11.10 -4.12 18.87
CA TRP A 91 -11.59 -3.75 17.54
C TRP A 91 -10.75 -2.66 16.85
N VAL A 92 -9.95 -1.88 17.57
CA VAL A 92 -9.25 -0.69 17.03
C VAL A 92 -8.25 -1.09 15.95
N LEU A 93 -7.32 -2.00 16.25
CA LEU A 93 -6.26 -2.40 15.33
C LEU A 93 -6.83 -3.04 14.04
N PRO A 94 -7.75 -4.02 14.10
CA PRO A 94 -8.40 -4.57 12.89
C PRO A 94 -9.16 -3.55 12.06
N THR A 95 -9.78 -2.56 12.71
CA THR A 95 -10.52 -1.50 12.00
C THR A 95 -9.57 -0.57 11.26
N ILE A 96 -8.48 -0.14 11.90
CA ILE A 96 -7.48 0.74 11.28
C ILE A 96 -6.77 0.02 10.12
N THR A 97 -6.38 -1.24 10.30
CA THR A 97 -5.71 -2.04 9.27
C THR A 97 -6.65 -2.33 8.10
N GLY A 98 -7.94 -2.59 8.38
CA GLY A 98 -8.99 -2.73 7.39
C GLY A 98 -9.20 -1.46 6.56
N ILE A 99 -9.36 -0.30 7.23
CA ILE A 99 -9.48 0.99 6.56
C ILE A 99 -8.26 1.28 5.70
N GLY A 100 -7.04 1.10 6.24
CA GLY A 100 -5.80 1.33 5.51
C GLY A 100 -5.70 0.47 4.24
N THR A 101 -6.06 -0.81 4.33
CA THR A 101 -6.11 -1.72 3.18
C THR A 101 -7.09 -1.22 2.12
N VAL A 102 -8.31 -0.87 2.53
CA VAL A 102 -9.36 -0.37 1.62
C VAL A 102 -8.89 0.91 0.93
N THR A 103 -8.29 1.84 1.69
CA THR A 103 -7.71 3.06 1.15
C THR A 103 -6.63 2.77 0.11
N MET A 104 -5.70 1.84 0.37
CA MET A 104 -4.67 1.46 -0.61
C MET A 104 -5.28 0.90 -1.90
N ILE A 105 -6.32 0.06 -1.80
CA ILE A 105 -7.03 -0.49 -2.97
C ILE A 105 -7.65 0.65 -3.79
N PHE A 106 -8.37 1.57 -3.15
CA PHE A 106 -8.98 2.71 -3.83
C PHE A 106 -7.94 3.61 -4.50
N ILE A 107 -6.82 3.88 -3.83
CA ILE A 107 -5.71 4.65 -4.40
C ILE A 107 -5.13 3.94 -5.64
N ALA A 108 -4.93 2.62 -5.57
CA ALA A 108 -4.40 1.85 -6.68
C ALA A 108 -5.31 1.88 -7.91
N ILE A 109 -6.62 1.74 -7.70
CA ILE A 109 -7.64 1.85 -8.76
C ILE A 109 -7.64 3.26 -9.34
N ALA A 110 -7.67 4.29 -8.50
CA ALA A 110 -7.68 5.68 -8.92
C ALA A 110 -6.42 6.06 -9.72
N ALA A 111 -5.24 5.59 -9.28
CA ALA A 111 -3.99 5.84 -9.97
C ALA A 111 -3.94 5.16 -11.36
N CYS A 112 -4.40 3.91 -11.44
CA CYS A 112 -4.55 3.20 -12.72
C CYS A 112 -5.50 3.95 -13.67
N TRP A 113 -6.65 4.39 -13.16
CA TRP A 113 -7.62 5.13 -13.94
C TRP A 113 -7.07 6.47 -14.43
N TYR A 114 -6.41 7.23 -13.55
CA TYR A 114 -5.76 8.49 -13.87
C TYR A 114 -4.69 8.33 -14.95
N PHE A 115 -3.83 7.31 -14.85
CA PHE A 115 -2.81 7.02 -15.85
C PHE A 115 -3.43 6.73 -17.23
N GLN A 116 -4.50 5.95 -17.29
CA GLN A 116 -5.20 5.68 -18.56
C GLN A 116 -5.90 6.93 -19.11
N TYR A 117 -6.52 7.74 -18.25
CA TYR A 117 -7.19 8.98 -18.64
C TYR A 117 -6.20 10.00 -19.21
N ALA A 118 -5.09 10.26 -18.51
CA ALA A 118 -4.04 11.18 -18.96
C ALA A 118 -3.55 10.81 -20.37
N ARG A 119 -3.35 9.51 -20.62
CA ARG A 119 -2.94 8.99 -21.93
C ARG A 119 -3.99 9.22 -23.02
N LYS A 120 -5.28 8.96 -22.73
CA LYS A 120 -6.37 9.16 -23.70
C LYS A 120 -6.49 10.62 -24.14
N VAL A 121 -6.42 11.56 -23.19
CA VAL A 121 -6.53 13.00 -23.46
C VAL A 121 -5.44 13.47 -24.43
N GLN A 122 -4.24 12.91 -24.37
CA GLN A 122 -3.14 13.31 -25.24
C GLN A 122 -3.15 12.69 -26.62
N ILE A 123 -3.63 11.44 -26.75
CA ILE A 123 -3.87 10.86 -28.07
C ILE A 123 -4.83 11.77 -28.86
N LEU A 124 -5.90 12.25 -28.22
CA LEU A 124 -6.83 13.20 -28.84
C LEU A 124 -6.14 14.51 -29.26
N LYS A 125 -5.31 15.09 -28.39
CA LYS A 125 -4.55 16.32 -28.71
C LYS A 125 -3.49 16.17 -29.81
N SER A 126 -3.08 14.95 -30.17
CA SER A 126 -2.11 14.71 -31.24
C SER A 126 -2.73 14.55 -32.63
N VAL A 127 -4.07 14.50 -32.70
CA VAL A 127 -4.83 14.31 -33.94
C VAL A 127 -5.39 15.63 -34.48
N ASP A 128 -5.46 16.67 -33.64
CA ASP A 128 -5.79 18.05 -34.00
C ASP A 128 -4.54 18.85 -34.41
#